data_AF-A0A2H3DK14-F1
#
_entry.id   AF-A0A2H3DK14-F1
#
_cell.length_a   1.000
_cell.length_b   1.000
_cell.length_c   1.000
_cell.angle_alpha   90.00
_cell.angle_beta   90.00
_cell.angle_gamma   90.00
#
_symmetry.space_group_name_H-M   'P 1'
#
loop_
_entity.id
_entity.type
_entity.pdbx_description
1 polymer ?
#
loop_
_entity_poly.entity_id
_entity_poly.type
_entity_poly.pdbx_seq_one_letter_code
_entity_poly.pdbx_strand_id
1 'polypeptide(L)' 'HGKIHIAQDGWSASQKLSLLGLVTVWVQDGKMQVLTMDMIHLRESHTGANLASIFYKSLQDFGIVNKLLSVP' A
#
# COMPACT_ATOMS: atom_id res chain seq x y z
N HIS A 1 20.32 4.64 -7.85
CA HIS A 1 18.96 4.99 -7.41
C HIS A 1 18.21 3.70 -7.08
N GLY A 2 17.79 3.52 -5.83
CA GLY A 2 16.95 2.38 -5.43
C GLY A 2 15.49 2.60 -5.84
N LYS A 3 14.78 1.51 -6.15
CA LYS A 3 13.33 1.52 -6.38
C LYS A 3 12.64 0.80 -5.24
N ILE A 4 11.50 1.35 -4.80
CA ILE A 4 10.61 0.71 -3.84
C ILE A 4 9.34 0.33 -4.59
N HIS A 5 8.94 -0.93 -4.48
CA HIS A 5 7.65 -1.42 -4.96
C HIS A 5 6.68 -1.45 -3.78
N ILE A 6 5.42 -1.08 -4.01
CA ILE A 6 4.37 -1.19 -3.00
C ILE A 6 3.39 -2.25 -3.48
N ALA A 7 3.38 -3.39 -2.81
CA ALA A 7 2.37 -4.42 -2.99
C ALA A 7 1.12 -4.06 -2.18
N GLN A 8 -0.04 -4.36 -2.75
CA GLN A 8 -1.34 -4.14 -2.13
C GLN A 8 -2.00 -5.49 -1.92
N ASP A 9 -2.45 -5.78 -0.71
CA ASP A 9 -3.19 -7.01 -0.40
C ASP A 9 -4.45 -6.67 0.39
N GLY A 10 -5.60 -7.01 -0.16
CA GLY A 10 -6.90 -6.70 0.43
C GLY A 10 -7.63 -7.98 0.80
N TRP A 11 -8.06 -8.12 2.05
CA TRP A 11 -8.79 -9.30 2.51
C TRP A 11 -9.96 -8.95 3.44
N SER A 12 -10.94 -9.85 3.45
CA SER A 12 -12.04 -9.83 4.41
C SER A 12 -11.73 -10.84 5.51
N ALA A 13 -11.48 -10.36 6.73
CA ALA A 13 -11.28 -11.19 7.90
C ALA A 13 -12.63 -11.66 8.48
N SER A 14 -12.58 -12.73 9.30
CA SER A 14 -13.73 -13.11 10.12
C SER A 14 -14.11 -11.93 11.03
N GLN A 15 -15.42 -11.75 11.28
CA GLN A 15 -16.02 -10.60 12.01
C GLN A 15 -16.35 -9.35 11.17
N LYS A 16 -16.57 -9.47 9.85
CA LYS A 16 -16.94 -8.35 8.95
C LYS A 16 -15.88 -7.23 8.89
N LEU A 17 -14.63 -7.54 9.23
CA LEU A 17 -13.52 -6.62 9.13
C LEU A 17 -12.92 -6.74 7.73
N SER A 18 -12.83 -5.64 6.99
CA SER A 18 -12.10 -5.63 5.73
C SER A 18 -10.84 -4.78 5.84
N LEU A 19 -9.72 -5.32 5.36
CA LEU A 19 -8.40 -4.73 5.51
C LEU A 19 -7.72 -4.58 4.15
N LEU A 20 -6.91 -3.53 4.03
CA LEU A 20 -5.94 -3.33 2.96
C LEU A 20 -4.55 -3.18 3.59
N GLY A 21 -3.68 -4.15 3.33
CA GLY A 21 -2.27 -4.08 3.65
C GLY A 21 -1.48 -3.47 2.50
N LEU A 22 -0.60 -2.52 2.81
CA LEU A 22 0.39 -1.98 1.88
C LEU A 22 1.78 -2.42 2.34
N VAL A 23 2.51 -3.15 1.47
CA VAL A 23 3.83 -3.69 1.78
C VAL A 23 4.86 -3.11 0.83
N THR A 24 5.87 -2.45 1.39
CA THR A 24 7.01 -1.93 0.63
C THR A 24 8.08 -3.02 0.48
N VAL A 25 8.60 -3.16 -0.74
CA VAL A 25 9.65 -4.11 -1.09
C VAL A 25 10.74 -3.37 -1.87
N TRP A 26 11.99 -3.49 -1.44
CA TRP A 26 13.15 -2.92 -2.15
C TRP A 26 14.38 -3.81 -1.99
N VAL A 27 15.43 -3.51 -2.75
CA VAL A 27 16.73 -4.19 -2.60
C VAL A 27 17.74 -3.20 -2.05
N GLN A 28 18.46 -3.63 -1.02
CA GLN A 28 19.57 -2.90 -0.41
C GLN A 28 20.72 -3.87 -0.15
N ASP A 29 21.92 -3.53 -0.63
CA ASP A 29 23.13 -4.35 -0.49
C ASP A 29 22.96 -5.81 -0.94
N GLY A 30 22.28 -5.99 -2.07
CA GLY A 30 22.00 -7.31 -2.64
C GLY A 30 20.95 -8.13 -1.86
N LYS A 31 20.32 -7.55 -0.84
CA LYS A 31 19.29 -8.21 -0.02
C LYS A 31 17.93 -7.56 -0.22
N MET A 32 16.91 -8.40 -0.38
CA MET A 32 15.52 -7.96 -0.38
C MET A 32 15.11 -7.49 1.01
N GLN A 33 14.51 -6.31 1.08
CA GLN A 33 13.91 -5.72 2.26
C GLN A 33 12.39 -5.73 2.08
N VAL A 34 11.68 -5.98 3.17
CA VAL A 34 10.21 -6.03 3.20
C VAL A 34 9.75 -5.30 4.45
N LEU A 35 8.82 -4.36 4.28
CA LEU A 35 8.24 -3.59 5.38
C LEU A 35 6.75 -3.35 5.13
N THR A 36 5.91 -3.72 6.09
CA THR A 36 4.51 -3.29 6.11
C THR A 36 4.47 -1.77 6.31
N MET A 37 4.03 -1.06 5.27
CA MET A 37 3.91 0.39 5.28
C MET A 37 2.65 0.81 6.01
N ASP A 38 1.51 0.20 5.68
CA ASP A 38 0.22 0.56 6.25
C ASP A 38 -0.72 -0.65 6.34
N MET A 39 -1.66 -0.59 7.27
CA MET A 39 -2.72 -1.59 7.45
C MET A 39 -4.04 -0.89 7.73
N ILE A 40 -4.88 -0.81 6.70
CA ILE A 40 -6.00 0.10 6.63
C ILE A 40 -7.31 -0.66 6.75
N HIS A 41 -8.22 -0.21 7.62
CA HIS A 41 -9.58 -0.75 7.69
C HIS A 41 -10.46 -0.12 6.61
N LEU A 42 -10.91 -0.94 5.66
CA LEU A 42 -11.84 -0.55 4.60
C LEU A 42 -13.27 -0.51 5.16
N ARG A 43 -13.86 0.70 5.21
CA ARG A 43 -15.24 0.92 5.69
C ARG A 43 -16.26 1.08 4.57
N GLU A 44 -15.78 1.28 3.36
CA GLU A 44 -16.59 1.50 2.15
C GLU A 44 -16.38 0.36 1.15
N SER A 45 -17.22 0.32 0.11
CA SER A 45 -17.11 -0.68 -0.95
C SER A 45 -15.74 -0.67 -1.62
N HIS A 46 -15.23 -1.86 -2.00
CA HIS A 46 -13.92 -2.03 -2.63
C HIS A 46 -13.96 -1.71 -4.13
N THR A 47 -14.43 -0.52 -4.47
CA THR A 47 -14.35 -0.02 -5.84
C THR A 47 -12.91 0.42 -6.13
N GLY A 48 -12.50 0.36 -7.41
CA GLY A 48 -11.16 0.81 -7.81
C GLY A 48 -10.89 2.27 -7.40
N ALA A 49 -11.90 3.15 -7.50
CA ALA A 49 -11.79 4.54 -7.10
C ALA A 49 -11.53 4.71 -5.59
N ASN A 50 -12.24 3.95 -4.75
CA ASN A 50 -12.05 4.01 -3.30
C ASN A 50 -10.67 3.47 -2.89
N LEU A 51 -10.26 2.33 -3.44
CA LEU A 51 -8.93 1.76 -3.18
C LEU A 51 -7.80 2.71 -3.63
N ALA A 52 -7.93 3.34 -4.80
CA ALA A 52 -6.98 4.33 -5.28
C ALA A 52 -6.90 5.56 -4.37
N SER A 53 -8.03 6.06 -3.88
CA SER A 53 -8.11 7.18 -2.95
C SER A 53 -7.41 6.85 -1.62
N ILE A 54 -7.70 5.67 -1.05
CA ILE A 54 -7.08 5.19 0.19
C ILE A 54 -5.58 4.99 0.02
N PHE A 55 -5.14 4.38 -1.09
CA PHE A 55 -3.73 4.22 -1.41
C PHE A 55 -3.02 5.57 -1.52
N TYR A 56 -3.60 6.52 -2.26
CA TYR A 56 -3.06 7.87 -2.40
C TYR A 56 -2.94 8.59 -1.06
N LYS A 57 -3.96 8.47 -0.20
CA LYS A 57 -3.94 9.05 1.15
C LYS A 57 -2.80 8.48 1.99
N SER A 58 -2.56 7.16 1.94
CA SER A 58 -1.43 6.55 2.62
C SER A 58 -0.09 7.10 2.09
N LEU A 59 0.09 7.21 0.77
CA LEU A 59 1.30 7.84 0.20
C LEU A 59 1.50 9.29 0.67
N GLN A 60 0.39 10.04 0.83
CA GLN A 60 0.40 11.41 1.32
C GLN A 60 0.85 11.49 2.78
N ASP A 61 0.34 10.58 3.63
CA ASP A 61 0.68 10.52 5.05
C ASP A 61 2.15 10.16 5.28
N PHE A 62 2.71 9.31 4.42
CA PHE A 62 4.15 9.00 4.42
C PHE A 62 5.01 10.07 3.71
N GLY A 63 4.40 11.10 3.09
CA GLY A 63 5.13 12.16 2.39
C GLY A 63 5.86 11.70 1.12
N ILE A 64 5.40 10.60 0.49
CA ILE A 64 6.07 9.96 -0.65
C ILE A 64 5.31 10.09 -1.98
N VAL A 65 4.17 10.82 -2.02
CA VAL A 65 3.40 11.04 -3.26
C VAL A 65 4.29 11.55 -4.40
N ASN A 66 5.16 12.51 -4.13
CA ASN A 66 6.05 13.12 -5.14
C ASN A 66 7.20 12.19 -5.60
N LYS A 67 7.29 10.99 -5.05
CA LYS A 67 8.27 9.95 -5.43
C LYS A 67 7.62 8.82 -6.23
N LEU A 68 6.31 8.91 -6.51
CA LEU A 68 5.58 7.92 -7.30
C LEU A 68 6.03 7.98 -8.77
N LEU A 69 6.51 6.86 -9.29
CA LEU A 69 7.01 6.76 -10.67
C LEU A 69 5.97 6.20 -11.63
N SER A 70 5.11 5.30 -11.16
CA SER A 70 4.11 4.61 -11.96
C SER A 70 3.07 3.92 -11.09
N VAL A 71 1.86 3.75 -11.62
CA VAL A 71 0.81 2.87 -11.09
C VAL A 71 0.41 1.91 -12.23
N PRO A 72 0.11 0.62 -11.94
CA PRO A 72 -0.40 -0.31 -12.95
C PRO A 72 -1.70 0.15 -13.61
#